data_AF-A0A7X4AM50-F1
#
_entry.id   AF-A0A7X4AM50-F1
#
_cell.length_a   1.000
_cell.length_b   1.000
_cell.length_c   1.000
_cell.angle_alpha   90.00
_cell.angle_beta   90.00
_cell.angle_gamma   90.00
#
_symmetry.space_group_name_H-M   'P 1'
#
loop_
_entity.id
_entity.type
_entity.pdbx_description
1 polymer ?
#
loop_
_entity_poly.entity_id
_entity_poly.type
_entity_poly.pdbx_seq_one_letter_code
_entity_poly.pdbx_strand_id
1 'polypeptide(L)'
;MQVQYGFYTDYNPVSYSVAQESEPQRPMGYEPDLVAAVEALSGGRLSFNTLAIGNPFSGIWLKVAQEPHDMVGGGITALPERTRDAEGRPVIRFGVGHISFSQSLLVHEGSAIEHHEDLTSEHHVGTYRATTGEKRLLELTAIIDSAGFLRAGTQVLLADGTLLTARPPNSESALRIAAGTGSAAITTRIRLTPPGDDQPEVLYFESDDELLSALLEGTVESWRGGRSATGLPLATYRDCG
;
A
#
# COMPACT_ATOMS: atom_id res chain seq x y z
N MET A 1 -31.79 6.39 -7.11
CA MET A 1 -30.54 7.17 -7.17
C MET A 1 -29.48 6.26 -7.74
N GLN A 2 -28.77 6.68 -8.78
CA GLN A 2 -27.64 5.92 -9.34
C GLN A 2 -26.35 6.46 -8.74
N VAL A 3 -25.47 5.56 -8.28
CA VAL A 3 -24.18 5.88 -7.66
C VAL A 3 -23.07 5.31 -8.54
N GLN A 4 -22.10 6.14 -8.89
CA GLN A 4 -20.91 5.72 -9.63
C GLN A 4 -19.86 5.17 -8.66
N TYR A 5 -19.79 3.84 -8.56
CA TYR A 5 -18.90 3.13 -7.64
C TYR A 5 -17.59 2.75 -8.34
N GLY A 6 -16.49 3.37 -7.93
CA GLY A 6 -15.14 2.98 -8.31
C GLY A 6 -14.67 1.77 -7.52
N PHE A 7 -14.28 0.69 -8.18
CA PHE A 7 -13.68 -0.49 -7.53
C PHE A 7 -12.24 -0.69 -8.00
N TYR A 8 -11.38 -1.13 -7.09
CA TYR A 8 -10.00 -1.47 -7.42
C TYR A 8 -9.96 -2.85 -8.11
N THR A 9 -9.22 -2.96 -9.21
CA THR A 9 -9.18 -4.20 -10.01
C THR A 9 -8.16 -5.23 -9.53
N ASP A 10 -7.24 -4.85 -8.64
CA ASP A 10 -6.01 -5.62 -8.42
C ASP A 10 -5.80 -6.06 -6.96
N TYR A 11 -6.83 -6.05 -6.11
CA TYR A 11 -6.70 -6.39 -4.67
C TYR A 11 -7.54 -7.60 -4.25
N ASN A 12 -7.13 -8.77 -4.71
CA ASN A 12 -7.76 -10.05 -4.37
C ASN A 12 -7.54 -10.40 -2.88
N PRO A 13 -8.59 -10.85 -2.14
CA PRO A 13 -9.99 -11.10 -2.51
C PRO A 13 -10.93 -9.95 -2.14
N VAL A 14 -10.40 -8.79 -1.77
CA VAL A 14 -11.20 -7.67 -1.25
C VAL A 14 -11.95 -6.96 -2.37
N SER A 15 -11.24 -6.60 -3.44
CA SER A 15 -11.79 -5.95 -4.64
C SER A 15 -10.86 -6.27 -5.80
N TYR A 16 -11.36 -6.99 -6.79
CA TYR A 16 -10.58 -7.33 -7.98
C TYR A 16 -11.45 -7.49 -9.22
N SER A 17 -10.82 -7.57 -10.39
CA SER A 17 -11.47 -7.93 -11.65
C SER A 17 -11.01 -9.31 -12.12
N VAL A 18 -11.92 -10.06 -12.73
CA VAL A 18 -11.61 -11.34 -13.41
C VAL A 18 -11.62 -11.19 -14.93
N ALA A 19 -11.85 -9.98 -15.44
CA ALA A 19 -11.86 -9.71 -16.87
C ALA A 19 -10.43 -9.57 -17.40
N GLN A 20 -10.20 -9.99 -18.64
CA GLN A 20 -8.96 -9.66 -19.34
C GLN A 20 -8.87 -8.15 -19.57
N GLU A 21 -7.67 -7.59 -19.76
CA GLU A 21 -7.47 -6.14 -19.95
C GLU A 21 -8.32 -5.55 -21.10
N SER A 22 -8.61 -6.34 -22.13
CA SER A 22 -9.40 -5.93 -23.30
C SER A 22 -10.92 -6.05 -23.09
N GLU A 23 -11.38 -6.60 -21.97
CA GLU A 23 -12.78 -6.85 -21.68
C GLU A 23 -13.36 -5.84 -20.70
N PRO A 24 -14.69 -5.59 -20.73
CA PRO A 24 -15.36 -4.85 -19.69
C PRO A 24 -15.06 -5.46 -18.32
N GLN A 25 -14.49 -4.64 -17.44
CA GLN A 25 -14.06 -5.05 -16.11
C GLN A 25 -15.25 -5.51 -15.28
N ARG A 26 -15.09 -6.65 -14.58
CA ARG A 26 -16.15 -7.28 -13.80
C ARG A 26 -15.75 -7.28 -12.33
N PRO A 27 -16.41 -6.48 -11.48
CA PRO A 27 -16.04 -6.39 -10.07
C PRO A 27 -16.34 -7.69 -9.34
N MET A 28 -15.35 -8.20 -8.63
CA MET A 28 -15.40 -9.42 -7.81
C MET A 28 -14.76 -9.19 -6.45
N GLY A 29 -15.16 -10.01 -5.47
CA GLY A 29 -14.61 -9.99 -4.13
C GLY A 29 -15.55 -9.40 -3.09
N TYR A 30 -15.06 -9.29 -1.87
CA TYR A 30 -15.86 -8.91 -0.71
C TYR A 30 -16.58 -7.56 -0.88
N GLU A 31 -15.89 -6.51 -1.35
CA GLU A 31 -16.47 -5.17 -1.43
C GLU A 31 -17.50 -5.03 -2.56
N PRO A 32 -17.27 -5.56 -3.78
CA PRO A 32 -18.32 -5.68 -4.79
C PRO A 32 -19.56 -6.44 -4.30
N ASP A 33 -19.38 -7.56 -3.59
CA ASP A 33 -20.49 -8.33 -3.03
C ASP A 33 -21.27 -7.52 -1.98
N LEU A 34 -20.58 -6.74 -1.16
CA LEU A 34 -21.18 -5.82 -0.20
C LEU A 34 -22.02 -4.75 -0.90
N VAL A 35 -21.50 -4.14 -1.98
CA VAL A 35 -22.22 -3.13 -2.78
C VAL A 35 -23.48 -3.73 -3.41
N ALA A 36 -23.39 -4.94 -3.98
CA ALA A 36 -24.54 -5.65 -4.54
C ALA A 36 -25.60 -5.95 -3.46
N ALA A 37 -25.19 -6.34 -2.26
CA ALA A 37 -26.10 -6.55 -1.13
C ALA A 37 -26.81 -5.26 -0.70
N VAL A 38 -26.10 -4.12 -0.66
CA VAL A 38 -26.68 -2.80 -0.36
C VAL A 38 -27.72 -2.40 -1.41
N GLU A 39 -27.43 -2.61 -2.69
CA GLU A 39 -28.38 -2.37 -3.79
C GLU A 39 -29.66 -3.19 -3.61
N ALA A 40 -29.53 -4.50 -3.37
CA ALA A 40 -30.65 -5.41 -3.16
C ALA A 40 -31.51 -5.00 -1.95
N LEU A 41 -30.87 -4.66 -0.82
CA LEU A 41 -31.54 -4.21 0.40
C LEU A 41 -32.22 -2.84 0.25
N SER A 42 -31.78 -2.01 -0.71
CA SER A 42 -32.39 -0.71 -0.95
C SER A 42 -33.81 -0.80 -1.52
N GLY A 43 -34.19 -1.94 -2.10
CA GLY A 43 -35.49 -2.14 -2.75
C GLY A 43 -35.66 -1.26 -4.00
N GLY A 44 -34.60 -1.09 -4.79
CA GLY A 44 -34.61 -0.30 -6.03
C GLY A 44 -34.49 1.22 -5.84
N ARG A 45 -34.33 1.70 -4.60
CA ARG A 45 -34.11 3.12 -4.31
C ARG A 45 -32.70 3.57 -4.65
N LEU A 46 -31.75 2.64 -4.64
CA LEU A 46 -30.35 2.87 -4.93
C LEU A 46 -29.86 1.83 -5.94
N SER A 47 -29.08 2.26 -6.93
CA SER A 47 -28.40 1.37 -7.87
C SER A 47 -26.96 1.81 -8.07
N PHE A 48 -26.06 0.87 -8.35
CA PHE A 48 -24.65 1.18 -8.59
C PHE A 48 -24.26 0.93 -10.05
N ASN A 49 -23.55 1.90 -10.62
CA ASN A 49 -22.79 1.70 -11.84
C ASN A 49 -21.32 1.51 -11.45
N THR A 50 -20.75 0.36 -11.76
CA THR A 50 -19.39 0.03 -11.35
C THR A 50 -18.37 0.50 -12.38
N LEU A 51 -17.35 1.22 -11.91
CA LEU A 51 -16.27 1.77 -12.71
C LEU A 51 -14.95 1.18 -12.21
N ALA A 52 -14.18 0.60 -13.12
CA ALA A 52 -12.88 0.05 -12.78
C ALA A 52 -11.86 1.16 -12.55
N ILE A 53 -11.08 1.02 -11.49
CA ILE A 53 -9.91 1.84 -11.22
C ILE A 53 -8.71 0.92 -11.30
N GLY A 54 -8.01 0.94 -12.45
CA GLY A 54 -6.76 0.21 -12.62
C GLY A 54 -5.61 0.89 -11.88
N ASN A 55 -4.78 0.09 -11.21
CA ASN A 55 -3.49 0.47 -10.65
C ASN A 55 -3.38 1.85 -9.95
N PRO A 56 -3.88 2.00 -8.70
CA PRO A 56 -3.38 3.09 -7.87
C PRO A 56 -3.10 2.60 -6.45
N PHE A 57 -1.94 1.97 -6.23
CA PHE A 57 -1.39 1.84 -4.87
C PHE A 57 -1.30 3.21 -4.17
N SER A 58 -1.26 4.32 -4.94
CA SER A 58 -1.37 5.69 -4.42
C SER A 58 -2.64 6.40 -4.90
N GLY A 59 -3.34 7.06 -3.96
CA GLY A 59 -4.36 8.06 -4.26
C GLY A 59 -5.73 7.56 -4.71
N ILE A 60 -6.00 6.25 -4.73
CA ILE A 60 -7.31 5.69 -5.12
C ILE A 60 -8.48 6.32 -4.36
N TRP A 61 -8.31 6.57 -3.05
CA TRP A 61 -9.35 7.17 -2.21
C TRP A 61 -9.73 8.59 -2.64
N LEU A 62 -8.84 9.33 -3.31
CA LEU A 62 -9.12 10.67 -3.83
C LEU A 62 -9.95 10.64 -5.11
N LYS A 63 -10.14 9.47 -5.75
CA LYS A 63 -10.94 9.36 -6.97
C LYS A 63 -12.39 9.76 -6.76
N VAL A 64 -12.92 9.65 -5.54
CA VAL A 64 -14.28 10.14 -5.20
C VAL A 64 -14.39 11.67 -5.20
N ALA A 65 -13.28 12.40 -5.12
CA ALA A 65 -13.25 13.85 -5.30
C ALA A 65 -13.11 14.26 -6.77
N GLN A 66 -13.09 13.30 -7.69
CA GLN A 66 -12.95 13.49 -9.12
C GLN A 66 -14.15 12.87 -9.84
N GLU A 67 -14.68 13.54 -10.86
CA GLU A 67 -15.63 12.87 -11.75
C GLU A 67 -14.95 11.63 -12.39
N PRO A 68 -15.72 10.55 -12.63
CA PRO A 68 -17.15 10.39 -12.43
C PRO A 68 -17.56 9.72 -11.10
N HIS A 69 -16.68 9.58 -10.08
CA HIS A 69 -16.95 8.68 -8.96
C HIS A 69 -17.71 9.34 -7.80
N ASP A 70 -18.79 8.69 -7.34
CA ASP A 70 -19.55 9.08 -6.14
C ASP A 70 -19.11 8.32 -4.89
N MET A 71 -18.54 7.13 -5.08
CA MET A 71 -18.05 6.25 -4.02
C MET A 71 -16.88 5.43 -4.56
N VAL A 72 -15.89 5.12 -3.72
CA VAL A 72 -14.76 4.28 -4.09
C VAL A 72 -14.48 3.23 -3.02
N GLY A 73 -14.23 2.00 -3.45
CA GLY A 73 -13.72 0.88 -2.65
C GLY A 73 -12.43 0.31 -3.24
N GLY A 74 -11.74 -0.52 -2.45
CA GLY A 74 -10.54 -1.22 -2.86
C GLY A 74 -9.64 -1.63 -1.70
N GLY A 75 -10.18 -1.95 -0.51
CA GLY A 75 -9.34 -2.21 0.67
C GLY A 75 -8.68 -0.96 1.23
N ILE A 76 -9.38 0.18 1.19
CA ILE A 76 -8.83 1.47 1.57
C ILE A 76 -8.81 1.61 3.09
N THR A 77 -7.62 1.65 3.68
CA THR A 77 -7.47 2.01 5.09
C THR A 77 -7.89 3.46 5.33
N ALA A 78 -8.87 3.68 6.20
CA ALA A 78 -9.33 4.99 6.62
C ALA A 78 -8.29 5.65 7.54
N LEU A 79 -7.71 6.76 7.09
CA LEU A 79 -6.72 7.54 7.84
C LEU A 79 -7.07 9.03 7.78
N PRO A 80 -6.87 9.82 8.86
CA PRO A 80 -7.12 11.26 8.85
C PRO A 80 -6.38 12.00 7.74
N GLU A 81 -5.14 11.63 7.44
CA GLU A 81 -4.34 12.24 6.36
C GLU A 81 -4.90 11.96 4.96
N ARG A 82 -5.68 10.89 4.78
CA ARG A 82 -6.27 10.52 3.49
C ARG A 82 -7.56 11.27 3.17
N THR A 83 -8.08 12.10 4.08
CA THR A 83 -9.30 12.87 3.81
C THR A 83 -9.04 14.16 3.03
N ARG A 84 -7.76 14.47 2.73
CA ARG A 84 -7.33 15.77 2.21
C ARG A 84 -6.64 15.66 0.85
N ASP A 85 -6.76 16.70 0.04
CA ASP A 85 -6.04 16.85 -1.22
C ASP A 85 -4.61 17.39 -1.01
N ALA A 86 -3.90 17.65 -2.12
CA ALA A 86 -2.53 18.18 -2.10
C ALA A 86 -2.44 19.57 -1.46
N GLU A 87 -3.52 20.36 -1.49
CA GLU A 87 -3.63 21.66 -0.83
C GLU A 87 -4.04 21.55 0.65
N GLY A 88 -4.24 20.33 1.16
CA GLY A 88 -4.65 20.07 2.54
C GLY A 88 -6.15 20.31 2.79
N ARG A 89 -6.95 20.55 1.75
CA ARG A 89 -8.40 20.75 1.87
C ARG A 89 -9.09 19.40 2.06
N PRO A 90 -10.06 19.28 2.98
CA PRO A 90 -10.83 18.05 3.13
C PRO A 90 -11.74 17.85 1.91
N VAL A 91 -11.51 16.79 1.14
CA VAL A 91 -12.21 16.53 -0.13
C VAL A 91 -13.00 15.23 -0.12
N ILE A 92 -12.75 14.34 0.84
CA ILE A 92 -13.47 13.06 0.97
C ILE A 92 -13.91 12.81 2.40
N ARG A 93 -14.80 11.82 2.58
CA ARG A 93 -15.13 11.24 3.88
C ARG A 93 -15.12 9.73 3.78
N PHE A 94 -14.66 9.07 4.83
CA PHE A 94 -14.75 7.62 4.94
C PHE A 94 -16.12 7.21 5.51
N GLY A 95 -16.66 6.12 4.99
CA GLY A 95 -17.81 5.43 5.56
C GLY A 95 -17.44 4.67 6.85
N VAL A 96 -18.39 3.87 7.34
CA VAL A 96 -18.14 2.97 8.48
C VAL A 96 -17.18 1.87 8.04
N GLY A 97 -16.13 1.61 8.81
CA GLY A 97 -15.19 0.53 8.55
C GLY A 97 -15.87 -0.84 8.68
N HIS A 98 -15.68 -1.70 7.68
CA HIS A 98 -16.31 -3.02 7.59
C HIS A 98 -15.31 -4.19 7.53
N ILE A 99 -14.01 -3.90 7.37
CA ILE A 99 -12.92 -4.87 7.42
C ILE A 99 -11.81 -4.29 8.29
N SER A 100 -11.11 -5.15 9.03
CA SER A 100 -9.85 -4.81 9.71
C SER A 100 -8.72 -5.61 9.09
N PHE A 101 -7.59 -4.95 8.84
CA PHE A 101 -6.36 -5.59 8.36
C PHE A 101 -5.34 -5.60 9.48
N SER A 102 -4.75 -6.77 9.75
CA SER A 102 -3.49 -6.87 10.46
C SER A 102 -2.34 -6.74 9.47
N GLN A 103 -1.22 -6.22 9.97
CA GLN A 103 0.01 -6.18 9.20
C GLN A 103 0.86 -7.39 9.57
N SER A 104 1.47 -8.00 8.57
CA SER A 104 2.26 -9.22 8.73
C SER A 104 3.51 -9.11 7.86
N LEU A 105 4.56 -9.83 8.25
CA LEU A 105 5.70 -10.11 7.39
C LEU A 105 5.46 -11.43 6.67
N LEU A 106 5.56 -11.43 5.35
CA LEU A 106 5.72 -12.64 4.56
C LEU A 106 7.22 -12.94 4.46
N VAL A 107 7.62 -14.10 4.94
CA VAL A 107 9.01 -14.56 4.91
C VAL A 107 9.07 -15.94 4.25
N HIS A 108 10.27 -16.33 3.81
CA HIS A 108 10.51 -17.70 3.39
C HIS A 108 10.20 -18.71 4.49
N GLU A 109 9.74 -19.89 4.07
CA GLU A 109 9.70 -21.05 4.95
C GLU A 109 11.11 -21.36 5.50
N GLY A 110 11.20 -21.56 6.82
CA GLY A 110 12.48 -21.80 7.50
C GLY A 110 13.28 -20.53 7.85
N SER A 111 12.78 -19.33 7.51
CA SER A 111 13.39 -18.08 7.96
C SER A 111 13.40 -17.98 9.48
N ALA A 112 14.50 -17.45 10.03
CA ALA A 112 14.65 -17.12 11.44
C ALA A 112 13.96 -15.79 11.82
N ILE A 113 13.48 -15.02 10.84
CA ILE A 113 12.78 -13.75 11.05
C ILE A 113 11.37 -14.05 11.58
N GLU A 114 11.09 -13.62 12.81
CA GLU A 114 9.79 -13.73 13.46
C GLU A 114 9.13 -12.37 13.68
N HIS A 115 9.94 -11.33 13.83
CA HIS A 115 9.54 -9.96 14.15
C HIS A 115 10.26 -8.93 13.26
N HIS A 116 9.70 -7.73 13.17
CA HIS A 116 10.35 -6.62 12.44
C HIS A 116 11.70 -6.24 13.06
N GLU A 117 11.87 -6.47 14.36
CA GLU A 117 13.10 -6.19 15.11
C GLU A 117 14.26 -7.14 14.74
N ASP A 118 13.95 -8.29 14.12
CA ASP A 118 14.97 -9.24 13.65
C ASP A 118 15.64 -8.76 12.35
N LEU A 119 15.07 -7.74 11.69
CA LEU A 119 15.57 -7.20 10.43
C LEU A 119 16.76 -6.26 10.69
N THR A 120 17.93 -6.69 10.23
CA THR A 120 19.21 -5.94 10.27
C THR A 120 19.68 -5.55 8.86
N SER A 121 20.84 -4.91 8.74
CA SER A 121 21.44 -4.57 7.43
C SER A 121 21.84 -5.76 6.56
N GLU A 122 21.82 -6.98 7.11
CA GLU A 122 22.02 -8.21 6.34
C GLU A 122 20.78 -8.59 5.53
N HIS A 123 19.64 -7.90 5.73
CA HIS A 123 18.36 -8.22 5.11
C HIS A 123 17.92 -7.15 4.11
N HIS A 124 17.22 -7.60 3.07
CA HIS A 124 16.46 -6.83 2.10
C HIS A 124 14.96 -7.08 2.29
N VAL A 125 14.18 -5.99 2.31
CA VAL A 125 12.74 -6.05 2.51
C VAL A 125 11.99 -5.40 1.36
N GLY A 126 11.02 -6.11 0.81
CA GLY A 126 10.14 -5.62 -0.25
C GLY A 126 8.90 -4.87 0.27
N THR A 127 8.53 -3.77 -0.38
CA THR A 127 7.26 -3.06 -0.12
C THR A 127 6.77 -2.25 -1.33
N TYR A 128 5.51 -1.82 -1.30
CA TYR A 128 4.93 -0.87 -2.27
C TYR A 128 5.00 0.56 -1.79
N ARG A 129 5.35 1.48 -2.69
CA ARG A 129 5.37 2.92 -2.42
C ARG A 129 3.99 3.47 -2.10
N ALA A 130 3.96 4.49 -1.25
CA ALA A 130 2.79 5.29 -0.88
C ALA A 130 1.62 4.48 -0.27
N THR A 131 1.91 3.29 0.24
CA THR A 131 0.93 2.44 0.91
C THR A 131 1.00 2.65 2.43
N THR A 132 -0.06 2.25 3.13
CA THR A 132 0.02 2.05 4.58
C THR A 132 1.06 0.98 4.92
N GLY A 133 1.23 0.01 4.01
CA GLY A 133 2.33 -0.96 3.81
C GLY A 133 3.73 -0.42 4.08
N GLU A 134 4.10 0.57 3.31
CA GLU A 134 5.42 1.14 3.44
C GLU A 134 5.56 1.89 4.76
N LYS A 135 4.68 2.86 5.03
CA LYS A 135 4.84 3.77 6.18
C LYS A 135 5.09 2.99 7.45
N ARG A 136 4.23 2.01 7.76
CA ARG A 136 4.35 1.29 9.02
C ARG A 136 5.50 0.28 9.04
N LEU A 137 5.93 -0.29 7.90
CA LEU A 137 7.18 -1.07 7.85
C LEU A 137 8.38 -0.20 8.22
N LEU A 138 8.48 0.99 7.61
CA LEU A 138 9.58 1.91 7.85
C LEU A 138 9.58 2.48 9.27
N GLU A 139 8.40 2.68 9.88
CA GLU A 139 8.29 3.07 11.30
C GLU A 139 8.76 1.94 12.22
N LEU A 140 8.34 0.69 11.97
CA LEU A 140 8.69 -0.46 12.79
C LEU A 140 10.17 -0.81 12.75
N THR A 141 10.82 -0.52 11.62
CA THR A 141 12.27 -0.69 11.42
C THR A 141 13.06 0.58 11.75
N ALA A 142 12.42 1.62 12.29
CA ALA A 142 13.04 2.91 12.65
C ALA A 142 13.78 3.63 11.49
N ILE A 143 13.43 3.32 10.24
CA ILE A 143 13.93 4.02 9.04
C ILE A 143 13.27 5.40 8.90
N ILE A 144 12.02 5.52 9.36
CA ILE A 144 11.32 6.81 9.54
C ILE A 144 10.87 7.00 10.99
N ASP A 145 10.69 8.25 11.40
CA ASP A 145 10.01 8.57 12.65
C ASP A 145 8.47 8.50 12.51
N SER A 146 7.75 8.71 13.62
CA SER A 146 6.28 8.69 13.66
C SER A 146 5.61 9.80 12.83
N ALA A 147 6.36 10.83 12.45
CA ALA A 147 5.89 11.90 11.56
C ALA A 147 6.19 11.59 10.08
N GLY A 148 6.94 10.52 9.81
CA GLY A 148 7.30 10.03 8.50
C GLY A 148 8.63 10.53 7.98
N PHE A 149 9.44 11.24 8.78
CA PHE A 149 10.73 11.75 8.32
C PHE A 149 11.77 10.64 8.29
N LEU A 150 12.52 10.56 7.18
CA LEU A 150 13.61 9.62 7.02
C LEU A 150 14.75 9.91 8.01
N ARG A 151 15.30 8.84 8.59
CA ARG A 151 16.51 8.89 9.43
C ARG A 151 17.63 9.58 8.65
N ALA A 152 18.25 10.58 9.27
CA ALA A 152 19.33 11.34 8.66
C ALA A 152 20.48 10.40 8.24
N GLY A 153 21.00 10.57 7.03
CA GLY A 153 22.02 9.71 6.43
C GLY A 153 21.46 8.58 5.56
N THR A 154 20.16 8.26 5.64
CA THR A 154 19.54 7.27 4.74
C THR A 154 19.73 7.69 3.29
N GLN A 155 20.25 6.79 2.47
CA GLN A 155 20.39 6.98 1.03
C GLN A 155 19.10 6.57 0.33
N VAL A 156 18.65 7.39 -0.62
CA VAL A 156 17.46 7.14 -1.44
C VAL A 156 17.90 7.08 -2.89
N LEU A 157 17.79 5.90 -3.50
CA LEU A 157 18.03 5.73 -4.94
C LEU A 157 16.71 5.89 -5.69
N LEU A 158 16.71 6.75 -6.70
CA LEU A 158 15.57 6.98 -7.60
C LEU A 158 15.71 6.16 -8.88
N ALA A 159 14.59 5.94 -9.57
CA ALA A 159 14.53 5.18 -10.82
C ALA A 159 15.40 5.77 -11.95
N ASP A 160 15.69 7.07 -11.91
CA ASP A 160 16.58 7.75 -12.87
C ASP A 160 18.07 7.63 -12.51
N GLY A 161 18.42 6.90 -11.44
CA GLY A 161 19.77 6.74 -10.93
C GLY A 161 20.22 7.84 -9.96
N THR A 162 19.38 8.85 -9.69
CA THR A 162 19.69 9.90 -8.71
C THR A 162 19.80 9.32 -7.31
N LEU A 163 20.86 9.69 -6.59
CA LEU A 163 21.07 9.33 -5.20
C LEU A 163 20.89 10.57 -4.30
N LEU A 164 19.92 10.51 -3.39
CA LEU A 164 19.69 11.53 -2.37
C LEU A 164 20.13 11.01 -1.00
N THR A 165 20.52 11.92 -0.10
CA THR A 165 20.80 11.59 1.30
C THR A 165 19.86 12.36 2.21
N ALA A 166 19.11 11.63 3.03
CA ALA A 166 18.18 12.21 3.99
C ALA A 166 18.90 13.13 4.98
N ARG A 167 18.32 14.30 5.19
CA ARG A 167 18.77 15.29 6.18
C ARG A 167 17.93 15.20 7.44
N PRO A 168 18.39 15.75 8.58
CA PRO A 168 17.62 15.80 9.81
C PRO A 168 16.21 16.41 9.62
N PRO A 169 15.19 15.99 10.39
CA PRO A 169 13.79 16.44 10.22
C PRO A 169 13.56 17.96 10.28
N ASN A 170 14.47 18.71 10.91
CA ASN A 170 14.41 20.18 11.01
C ASN A 170 15.07 20.91 9.84
N SER A 171 15.52 20.20 8.80
CA SER A 171 16.07 20.80 7.57
C SER A 171 14.95 21.13 6.58
N GLU A 172 15.11 22.23 5.83
CA GLU A 172 14.22 22.57 4.70
C GLU A 172 14.15 21.48 3.60
N SER A 173 15.16 20.60 3.57
CA SER A 173 15.27 19.48 2.63
C SER A 173 15.02 18.11 3.28
N ALA A 174 14.39 18.09 4.46
CA ALA A 174 14.01 16.85 5.11
C ALA A 174 13.07 16.04 4.22
N LEU A 175 13.38 14.76 4.06
CA LEU A 175 12.61 13.84 3.22
C LEU A 175 11.60 13.08 4.08
N ARG A 176 10.36 13.01 3.59
CA ARG A 176 9.24 12.41 4.31
C ARG A 176 8.57 11.33 3.47
N ILE A 177 8.29 10.18 4.08
CA ILE A 177 7.47 9.11 3.53
C ILE A 177 6.19 9.02 4.36
N ALA A 178 5.05 8.91 3.69
CA ALA A 178 3.74 8.81 4.33
C ALA A 178 2.86 7.80 3.60
N ALA A 179 1.78 7.37 4.23
CA ALA A 179 0.76 6.48 3.66
C ALA A 179 -0.13 7.21 2.65
N GLY A 180 0.48 7.70 1.58
CA GLY A 180 -0.08 8.60 0.58
C GLY A 180 0.97 9.61 0.13
N THR A 181 0.71 10.91 0.31
CA THR A 181 1.59 11.97 -0.19
C THR A 181 2.79 12.23 0.74
N GLY A 182 3.96 11.72 0.35
CA GLY A 182 5.27 12.06 0.93
C GLY A 182 5.94 13.25 0.23
N SER A 183 7.25 13.42 0.42
CA SER A 183 8.06 14.40 -0.28
C SER A 183 8.06 14.12 -1.79
N ALA A 184 7.77 15.14 -2.61
CA ALA A 184 7.74 15.03 -4.06
C ALA A 184 9.07 14.56 -4.67
N ALA A 185 10.19 14.87 -4.02
CA ALA A 185 11.54 14.51 -4.48
C ALA A 185 11.85 13.01 -4.48
N ILE A 186 11.03 12.17 -3.83
CA ILE A 186 11.30 10.72 -3.68
C ILE A 186 10.16 9.83 -4.14
N THR A 187 9.25 10.35 -4.97
CA THR A 187 8.10 9.60 -5.48
C THR A 187 8.50 8.40 -6.34
N THR A 188 9.65 8.48 -7.01
CA THR A 188 10.23 7.44 -7.88
C THR A 188 11.34 6.63 -7.21
N ARG A 189 11.40 6.61 -5.87
CA ARG A 189 12.37 5.79 -5.13
C ARG A 189 12.26 4.31 -5.51
N ILE A 190 13.41 3.66 -5.68
CA ILE A 190 13.48 2.22 -5.92
C ILE A 190 14.22 1.49 -4.80
N ARG A 191 14.98 2.23 -3.99
CA ARG A 191 15.69 1.68 -2.83
C ARG A 191 15.91 2.72 -1.72
N LEU A 192 15.82 2.26 -0.46
CA LEU A 192 16.36 2.96 0.71
C LEU A 192 17.49 2.14 1.33
N THR A 193 18.64 2.78 1.56
CA THR A 193 19.76 2.19 2.31
C THR A 193 19.99 3.02 3.57
N PRO A 194 19.60 2.53 4.76
CA PRO A 194 19.84 3.21 6.03
C PRO A 194 21.34 3.43 6.31
N PRO A 195 21.71 4.41 7.15
CA PRO A 195 23.11 4.78 7.38
C PRO A 195 23.89 3.85 8.34
N GLY A 196 23.23 2.84 8.93
CA GLY A 196 23.80 1.96 9.94
C GLY A 196 23.48 0.49 9.68
N ASP A 197 24.12 -0.38 10.45
CA ASP A 197 24.04 -1.84 10.28
C ASP A 197 22.80 -2.45 10.99
N ASP A 198 21.97 -1.60 11.60
CA ASP A 198 20.85 -1.96 12.47
C ASP A 198 19.48 -1.91 11.78
N GLN A 199 19.43 -1.65 10.48
CA GLN A 199 18.18 -1.67 9.70
C GLN A 199 18.36 -2.35 8.34
N PRO A 200 17.29 -2.96 7.81
CA PRO A 200 17.32 -3.57 6.49
C PRO A 200 17.42 -2.53 5.38
N GLU A 201 17.93 -2.98 4.23
CA GLU A 201 17.74 -2.28 2.97
C GLU A 201 16.30 -2.50 2.48
N VAL A 202 15.65 -1.45 1.98
CA VAL A 202 14.27 -1.53 1.50
C VAL A 202 14.23 -1.38 -0.01
N LEU A 203 13.61 -2.36 -0.68
CA LEU A 203 13.44 -2.42 -2.13
C LEU A 203 11.96 -2.20 -2.49
N TYR A 204 11.72 -1.42 -3.54
CA TYR A 204 10.37 -1.12 -4.01
C TYR A 204 10.04 -1.84 -5.31
N PHE A 205 8.83 -2.35 -5.39
CA PHE A 205 8.31 -3.13 -6.51
C PHE A 205 7.01 -2.50 -7.02
N GLU A 206 6.63 -2.81 -8.26
CA GLU A 206 5.41 -2.29 -8.88
C GLU A 206 4.24 -3.28 -8.84
N SER A 207 4.50 -4.57 -8.57
CA SER A 207 3.48 -5.61 -8.57
C SER A 207 3.74 -6.74 -7.57
N ASP A 208 2.68 -7.45 -7.20
CA ASP A 208 2.74 -8.67 -6.37
C ASP A 208 3.57 -9.76 -7.02
N ASP A 209 3.50 -9.90 -8.35
CA ASP A 209 4.26 -10.91 -9.09
C ASP A 209 5.77 -10.67 -9.04
N GLU A 210 6.21 -9.43 -9.26
CA GLU A 210 7.62 -9.05 -9.17
C GLU A 210 8.17 -9.31 -7.77
N LEU A 211 7.41 -8.89 -6.76
CA LEU A 211 7.83 -8.98 -5.38
C LEU A 211 7.81 -10.44 -4.89
N LEU A 212 6.82 -11.24 -5.30
CA LEU A 212 6.76 -12.66 -4.98
C LEU A 212 7.92 -13.40 -5.65
N SER A 213 8.26 -13.05 -6.89
CA SER A 213 9.43 -13.61 -7.58
C SER A 213 10.72 -13.25 -6.84
N ALA A 214 10.87 -11.98 -6.43
CA ALA A 214 12.01 -11.53 -5.65
C ALA A 214 12.14 -12.25 -4.30
N LEU A 215 11.00 -12.52 -3.63
CA LEU A 215 10.98 -13.37 -2.45
C LEU A 215 11.44 -14.77 -2.84
N LEU A 216 10.76 -15.49 -3.73
CA LEU A 216 11.12 -16.88 -4.11
C LEU A 216 12.58 -17.06 -4.56
N GLU A 217 13.18 -16.06 -5.20
CA GLU A 217 14.58 -16.05 -5.64
C GLU A 217 15.58 -15.69 -4.54
N GLY A 218 15.13 -15.24 -3.37
CA GLY A 218 15.97 -14.80 -2.25
C GLY A 218 16.59 -13.41 -2.46
N THR A 219 16.04 -12.61 -3.38
CA THR A 219 16.44 -11.19 -3.57
C THR A 219 15.92 -10.32 -2.42
N VAL A 220 14.78 -10.70 -1.82
CA VAL A 220 14.28 -10.15 -0.56
C VAL A 220 13.99 -11.29 0.41
N GLU A 221 14.38 -11.11 1.67
CA GLU A 221 14.16 -12.11 2.73
C GLU A 221 12.76 -11.95 3.35
N SER A 222 12.14 -10.79 3.18
CA SER A 222 10.76 -10.55 3.61
C SER A 222 10.01 -9.52 2.76
N TRP A 223 8.68 -9.61 2.82
CA TRP A 223 7.75 -8.67 2.23
C TRP A 223 6.67 -8.29 3.23
N ARG A 224 6.25 -7.02 3.24
CA ARG A 224 5.01 -6.65 3.91
C ARG A 224 3.76 -6.73 3.02
N GLY A 225 2.93 -7.76 3.24
CA GLY A 225 1.61 -7.95 2.64
C GLY A 225 0.45 -7.82 3.64
N GLY A 226 -0.77 -7.56 3.14
CA GLY A 226 -2.00 -7.71 3.92
C GLY A 226 -2.44 -9.19 3.93
N ARG A 227 -2.99 -9.67 5.05
CA ARG A 227 -3.43 -11.08 5.15
C ARG A 227 -4.67 -11.31 4.28
N SER A 228 -4.47 -11.88 3.10
CA SER A 228 -5.55 -12.40 2.27
C SER A 228 -5.16 -13.79 1.75
N ALA A 229 -5.92 -14.80 2.13
CA ALA A 229 -5.47 -16.19 2.09
C ALA A 229 -5.54 -16.80 0.69
N THR A 230 -4.46 -17.42 0.21
CA THR A 230 -4.30 -18.90 0.08
C THR A 230 -3.03 -19.29 -0.70
N GLY A 231 -2.21 -20.18 -0.12
CA GLY A 231 -1.60 -21.27 -0.91
C GLY A 231 -0.23 -21.08 -1.57
N LEU A 232 0.72 -20.34 -0.99
CA LEU A 232 2.13 -20.40 -1.45
C LEU A 232 2.92 -21.39 -0.58
N PRO A 233 3.34 -22.56 -1.12
CA PRO A 233 3.98 -23.61 -0.32
C PRO A 233 5.38 -23.27 0.21
N LEU A 234 5.92 -22.08 -0.09
CA LEU A 234 7.28 -21.67 0.25
C LEU A 234 7.35 -20.38 1.10
N ALA A 235 6.20 -19.81 1.48
CA ALA A 235 6.13 -18.55 2.20
C ALA A 235 5.11 -18.61 3.35
N THR A 236 5.45 -18.02 4.49
CA THR A 236 4.60 -18.03 5.69
C THR A 236 4.38 -16.61 6.20
N TYR A 237 3.13 -16.26 6.49
CA TYR A 237 2.80 -15.00 7.17
C TYR A 237 3.11 -15.11 8.66
N ARG A 238 3.89 -14.16 9.17
CA ARG A 238 4.13 -13.96 10.61
C ARG A 238 3.34 -12.76 11.09
N ASP A 239 2.52 -12.98 12.12
CA ASP A 239 1.83 -11.88 12.81
C ASP A 239 2.86 -11.14 13.67
N CYS A 240 3.18 -9.93 13.28
CA CYS A 240 4.13 -9.07 13.99
C CYS A 240 3.33 -7.87 14.52
N GLY A 241 2.94 -7.95 15.80
CA GLY A 241 2.18 -6.89 16.49
C GLY A 241 2.93 -5.57 16.57
#